data_AF-A0A8S0ZXR2-F1
#
_entry.id   AF-A0A8S0ZXR2-F1
#
_cell.length_a   1.000
_cell.length_b   1.000
_cell.length_c   1.000
_cell.angle_alpha   90.00
_cell.angle_beta   90.00
_cell.angle_gamma   90.00
#
_symmetry.space_group_name_H-M   'P 1'
#
loop_
_entity.id
_entity.type
_entity.pdbx_description
1 polymer ?
#
loop_
_entity_poly.entity_id
_entity_poly.type
_entity_poly.pdbx_seq_one_letter_code
_entity_poly.pdbx_strand_id
1 'polypeptide(L)'
;MVDSNANEKPIDETCKKNRIPIYPGFPELERSDVSIYPAYSKLALAYVVVCRHRYHWSKVAQRRQFMKELHNFEKMQPNALDGVRVHREFSQGILSHTIPPRRYMQKLTPDTLTSKQRMRVEEIISGKAIFSHK
;
A
#
# COMPACT_ATOMS: atom_id res chain seq x y z
N MET A 1 -20.25 1.23 1.71
CA MET A 1 -20.19 -0.16 1.24
C MET A 1 -20.28 -0.14 -0.28
N VAL A 2 -19.13 -0.01 -0.93
CA VAL A 2 -18.92 -0.44 -2.31
C VAL A 2 -17.60 -1.16 -2.26
N ASP A 3 -17.67 -2.45 -2.55
CA ASP A 3 -16.62 -3.41 -2.26
C ASP A 3 -15.37 -3.17 -3.08
N SER A 4 -14.26 -3.38 -2.38
CA SER A 4 -12.91 -3.58 -2.86
C SER A 4 -12.88 -4.51 -4.08
N ASN A 5 -12.28 -4.05 -5.17
CA ASN A 5 -11.50 -4.90 -6.07
C ASN A 5 -10.54 -4.01 -6.86
N ALA A 6 -9.62 -3.38 -6.13
CA ALA A 6 -8.38 -2.89 -6.72
C ALA A 6 -7.58 -4.13 -7.10
N ASN A 7 -7.65 -4.46 -8.40
CA ASN A 7 -6.89 -5.52 -9.04
C ASN A 7 -5.39 -5.22 -8.84
N GLU A 8 -4.81 -5.78 -7.78
CA GLU A 8 -3.35 -5.87 -7.61
C GLU A 8 -2.82 -6.74 -8.74
N LYS A 9 -2.45 -6.10 -9.86
CA LYS A 9 -1.69 -6.81 -10.88
C LYS A 9 -0.32 -7.15 -10.28
N PRO A 10 0.06 -8.43 -10.18
CA PRO A 10 1.39 -8.80 -9.75
C PRO A 10 2.38 -8.29 -10.80
N ILE A 11 3.28 -7.40 -10.36
CA ILE A 11 4.42 -6.99 -11.17
C ILE A 11 5.51 -8.03 -10.95
N ASP A 12 5.91 -8.63 -12.07
CA ASP A 12 7.16 -9.34 -12.32
C ASP A 12 7.19 -10.85 -12.08
N GLU A 13 6.36 -11.59 -12.82
CA GLU A 13 6.79 -12.89 -13.34
C GLU A 13 6.47 -12.98 -14.83
N THR A 14 7.52 -13.07 -15.64
CA THR A 14 7.50 -13.37 -17.09
C THR A 14 7.21 -12.22 -18.07
N CYS A 15 7.98 -11.13 -18.02
CA CYS A 15 8.37 -10.51 -19.30
C CYS A 15 9.47 -11.37 -19.97
N LYS A 16 9.13 -12.64 -20.27
CA LYS A 16 9.87 -13.44 -21.24
C LYS A 16 9.58 -12.83 -22.59
N LYS A 17 10.25 -11.71 -22.90
CA LYS A 17 10.31 -11.20 -24.26
C LYS A 17 10.79 -12.38 -25.08
N ASN A 18 10.01 -12.79 -26.08
CA ASN A 18 10.44 -13.72 -27.12
C ASN A 18 11.61 -13.06 -27.86
N ARG A 19 12.80 -13.07 -27.26
CA ARG A 19 14.00 -12.53 -27.87
C ARG A 19 14.43 -13.60 -28.86
N ILE A 20 14.31 -13.27 -30.14
CA ILE A 20 14.88 -14.10 -31.20
C ILE A 20 16.36 -14.23 -30.86
N PRO A 21 16.90 -15.47 -30.75
CA PRO A 21 18.30 -15.67 -30.43
C PRO A 21 19.15 -14.95 -31.49
N ILE A 22 20.07 -14.10 -31.04
CA ILE A 22 20.94 -13.33 -31.95
C ILE A 22 21.82 -14.29 -32.78
N TYR A 23 22.12 -15.48 -32.22
CA TYR A 23 22.88 -16.54 -32.87
C TYR A 23 22.17 -17.90 -32.73
N PRO A 24 21.32 -18.30 -33.70
CA PRO A 24 20.67 -19.61 -33.70
C PRO A 24 21.71 -20.71 -33.92
N GLY A 25 22.01 -21.48 -32.88
CA GLY A 25 23.02 -22.56 -32.88
C GLY A 25 24.08 -22.45 -31.78
N PHE A 26 24.20 -21.27 -31.16
CA PHE A 26 25.14 -21.04 -30.06
C PHE A 26 24.45 -20.34 -28.87
N PRO A 27 23.61 -21.06 -28.10
CA PRO A 27 22.88 -20.48 -26.96
C PRO A 27 23.83 -19.97 -25.86
N GLU A 28 25.06 -20.46 -25.80
CA GLU A 28 26.08 -20.02 -24.84
C GLU A 28 26.51 -18.56 -25.04
N LEU A 29 26.38 -18.04 -26.27
CA LEU A 29 26.71 -16.67 -26.66
C LEU A 29 25.59 -15.65 -26.38
N GLU A 30 24.44 -16.08 -25.85
CA GLU A 30 23.37 -15.17 -25.44
C GLU A 30 23.67 -14.42 -24.13
N ARG A 31 24.67 -14.90 -23.37
CA ARG A 31 25.14 -14.22 -22.16
C ARG A 31 25.88 -12.95 -22.55
N SER A 32 25.60 -11.84 -21.86
CA SER A 32 26.26 -10.54 -22.07
C SER A 32 27.78 -10.59 -21.94
N ASP A 33 28.28 -11.61 -21.25
CA ASP A 33 29.67 -11.70 -20.81
C ASP A 33 30.52 -12.53 -21.79
N VAL A 34 29.94 -12.99 -22.91
CA VAL A 34 30.59 -13.87 -23.88
C VAL A 34 30.76 -13.14 -25.21
N SER A 35 31.99 -13.11 -25.72
CA SER A 35 32.31 -12.57 -27.04
C SER A 35 32.26 -13.66 -28.11
N ILE A 36 31.80 -13.31 -29.31
CA ILE A 36 31.84 -14.17 -30.52
C ILE A 36 33.28 -14.51 -30.89
N TYR A 37 34.23 -13.64 -30.52
CA TYR A 37 35.63 -13.82 -30.82
C TYR A 37 36.35 -14.54 -29.67
N PRO A 38 36.96 -15.71 -29.91
CA PRO A 38 37.57 -16.54 -28.86
C PRO A 38 38.78 -15.88 -28.17
N ALA A 39 39.40 -14.87 -28.80
CA ALA A 39 40.47 -14.08 -28.18
C ALA A 39 39.97 -13.19 -27.03
N TYR A 40 38.69 -12.76 -27.09
CA TYR A 40 38.09 -11.88 -26.10
C TYR A 40 37.26 -12.63 -25.04
N SER A 41 37.05 -13.94 -25.19
CA SER A 41 36.32 -14.75 -24.21
C SER A 41 37.02 -14.86 -22.86
N LYS A 42 38.34 -14.68 -22.82
CA LYS A 42 39.16 -14.67 -21.60
C LYS A 42 39.37 -13.27 -21.02
N LEU A 43 38.86 -12.23 -21.68
CA LEU A 43 39.06 -10.86 -21.24
C LEU A 43 38.11 -10.56 -20.08
N ALA A 44 38.63 -10.67 -18.86
CA ALA A 44 37.90 -10.29 -17.66
C ALA A 44 37.88 -8.77 -17.50
N LEU A 45 36.75 -8.22 -17.05
CA LEU A 45 36.71 -6.83 -16.60
C LEU A 45 37.67 -6.62 -15.44
N ALA A 46 38.41 -5.51 -15.47
CA ALA A 46 39.21 -5.11 -14.32
C ALA A 46 38.32 -4.98 -13.07
N TYR A 47 38.80 -5.54 -11.96
CA TYR A 47 38.01 -5.66 -10.72
C TYR A 47 37.42 -4.31 -10.24
N VAL A 48 38.15 -3.21 -10.43
CA VAL A 48 37.69 -1.84 -10.11
C VAL A 48 36.38 -1.48 -10.81
N VAL A 49 36.19 -1.90 -12.06
CA VAL A 49 34.97 -1.64 -12.83
C VAL A 49 33.80 -2.45 -12.28
N VAL A 50 34.04 -3.72 -11.95
CA VAL A 50 33.04 -4.61 -11.32
C VAL A 50 32.57 -4.02 -9.99
N CYS A 51 33.49 -3.55 -9.15
CA CYS A 51 33.17 -2.89 -7.89
C CYS A 51 32.31 -1.65 -8.08
N ARG A 52 32.67 -0.77 -9.03
CA ARG A 52 31.88 0.44 -9.34
C ARG A 52 30.46 0.10 -9.79
N HIS A 53 30.30 -0.94 -10.61
CA HIS A 53 29.00 -1.40 -11.08
C HIS A 53 28.13 -1.92 -9.92
N ARG A 54 28.70 -2.78 -9.06
CA ARG A 54 28.03 -3.29 -7.85
C ARG A 54 27.61 -2.17 -6.90
N TYR A 55 28.49 -1.18 -6.69
CA TYR A 55 28.20 -0.04 -5.85
C TYR A 55 27.06 0.82 -6.41
N HIS A 56 27.09 1.08 -7.73
CA HIS A 56 26.03 1.82 -8.40
C HIS A 56 24.67 1.13 -8.24
N TRP A 57 24.62 -0.18 -8.46
CA TRP A 57 23.38 -0.95 -8.35
C TRP A 57 22.86 -0.98 -6.91
N SER A 58 23.75 -1.14 -5.94
CA SER A 58 23.40 -1.07 -4.52
C SER A 58 22.80 0.28 -4.15
N LYS A 59 23.38 1.39 -4.65
CA LYS A 59 22.85 2.75 -4.44
C LYS A 59 21.46 2.93 -5.05
N VAL A 60 21.25 2.44 -6.27
CA VAL A 60 19.93 2.50 -6.94
C VAL A 60 18.89 1.71 -6.16
N ALA A 61 19.24 0.49 -5.71
CA ALA A 61 18.36 -0.36 -4.90
C ALA A 61 17.98 0.31 -3.58
N GLN A 62 18.95 0.86 -2.85
CA GLN A 62 18.71 1.60 -1.59
C GLN A 62 17.78 2.79 -1.81
N ARG A 63 18.01 3.60 -2.86
CA ARG A 63 17.14 4.74 -3.17
C ARG A 63 15.70 4.30 -3.46
N ARG A 64 15.54 3.21 -4.22
CA ARG A 64 14.22 2.65 -4.53
C ARG A 64 13.48 2.19 -3.27
N GLN A 65 14.20 1.49 -2.38
CA GLN A 65 13.65 1.05 -1.10
C GLN A 65 13.24 2.23 -0.22
N PHE A 66 14.11 3.23 -0.10
CA PHE A 66 13.82 4.44 0.67
C PHE A 66 12.58 5.18 0.17
N MET A 67 12.41 5.34 -1.14
CA MET A 67 11.23 6.00 -1.70
C MET A 67 9.95 5.18 -1.44
N LYS A 68 10.03 3.85 -1.49
CA LYS A 68 8.91 2.97 -1.15
C LYS A 68 8.50 3.15 0.31
N GLU A 69 9.46 3.21 1.22
CA GLU A 69 9.22 3.46 2.66
C GLU A 69 8.59 4.84 2.88
N LEU A 70 9.11 5.87 2.21
CA LEU A 70 8.59 7.24 2.31
C LEU A 70 7.11 7.31 1.90
N HIS A 71 6.75 6.71 0.76
CA HIS A 71 5.34 6.65 0.33
C HIS A 71 4.47 5.82 1.26
N ASN A 72 4.99 4.76 1.87
CA ASN A 72 4.25 4.01 2.88
C ASN A 72 3.99 4.85 4.13
N PHE A 73 4.97 5.66 4.57
CA PHE A 73 4.77 6.58 5.68
C PHE A 73 3.73 7.65 5.36
N GLU A 74 3.81 8.25 4.18
CA GLU A 74 2.81 9.23 3.72
C GLU A 74 1.39 8.66 3.73
N LYS A 75 1.22 7.40 3.27
CA LYS A 75 -0.07 6.69 3.32
C LYS A 75 -0.55 6.37 4.73
N MET A 76 0.35 6.19 5.70
CA MET A 76 -0.02 5.90 7.09
C MET A 76 -0.41 7.15 7.89
N GLN A 77 -0.04 8.36 7.45
CA GLN A 77 -0.40 9.60 8.11
C GLN A 77 -1.92 9.82 8.31
N PRO A 78 -2.81 9.57 7.33
CA PRO A 78 -4.25 9.69 7.55
C PRO A 78 -4.76 8.71 8.63
N ASN A 79 -4.25 7.48 8.64
CA ASN A 79 -4.64 6.48 9.64
C ASN A 79 -4.21 6.89 11.06
N ALA A 80 -3.05 7.57 11.19
CA ALA A 80 -2.61 8.12 12.47
C ALA A 80 -3.53 9.25 12.97
N LEU A 81 -4.02 10.11 12.07
CA LEU A 81 -5.00 11.14 12.39
C LEU A 81 -6.36 10.53 12.78
N ASP A 82 -6.77 9.45 12.13
CA ASP A 82 -8.01 8.73 12.46
C ASP A 82 -7.94 8.10 13.85
N GLY A 83 -6.79 7.54 14.26
CA GLY A 83 -6.59 7.07 15.63
C GLY A 83 -6.79 8.16 16.68
N VAL A 84 -6.28 9.37 16.42
CA VAL A 84 -6.47 10.54 17.29
C VAL A 84 -7.93 11.02 17.28
N ARG A 85 -8.61 10.99 16.12
CA ARG A 85 -10.04 11.34 16.00
C ARG A 85 -10.91 10.36 16.80
N VAL A 86 -10.72 9.06 16.60
CA VAL A 86 -11.39 8.00 17.36
C VAL A 86 -11.15 8.21 18.86
N HIS A 87 -9.89 8.37 19.29
CA HIS A 87 -9.60 8.63 20.69
C HIS A 87 -10.34 9.87 21.22
N ARG A 88 -10.40 10.98 20.47
CA ARG A 88 -11.14 12.19 20.86
C ARG A 88 -12.65 11.95 20.98
N GLU A 89 -13.26 11.21 20.07
CA GLU A 89 -14.69 10.91 20.09
C GLU A 89 -15.07 10.03 21.28
N PHE A 90 -14.31 8.96 21.54
CA PHE A 90 -14.61 8.03 22.63
C PHE A 90 -14.18 8.55 24.00
N SER A 91 -13.08 9.30 24.11
CA SER A 91 -12.60 9.84 25.40
C SER A 91 -13.47 10.97 25.94
N GLN A 92 -14.10 11.79 25.08
CA GLN A 92 -14.97 12.87 25.53
C GLN A 92 -16.21 12.36 26.30
N GLY A 93 -16.77 11.22 25.89
CA GLY A 93 -17.89 10.59 26.58
C GLY A 93 -17.52 9.93 27.91
N ILE A 94 -16.25 9.56 28.11
CA ILE A 94 -15.77 8.82 29.30
C ILE A 94 -15.11 9.75 30.32
N LEU A 95 -14.39 10.79 29.87
CA LEU A 95 -13.60 11.66 30.76
C LEU A 95 -14.37 12.91 31.23
N SER A 96 -15.41 13.34 30.51
CA SER A 96 -16.21 14.48 30.95
C SER A 96 -17.37 14.00 31.81
N HIS A 97 -17.35 14.35 33.11
CA HIS A 97 -18.45 14.04 34.05
C HIS A 97 -19.75 14.83 33.72
N THR A 98 -19.68 15.69 32.71
CA THR A 98 -20.77 16.52 32.18
C THR A 98 -20.88 16.32 30.67
N ILE A 99 -22.00 15.78 30.21
CA ILE A 99 -22.25 15.53 28.78
C ILE A 99 -22.31 16.89 28.05
N PRO A 100 -21.46 17.14 27.04
CA PRO A 100 -21.49 18.38 26.29
C PRO A 100 -22.81 18.53 25.52
N PRO A 101 -23.27 19.78 25.29
CA PRO A 101 -24.55 20.02 24.63
C PRO A 101 -24.54 19.46 23.20
N ARG A 102 -25.69 18.92 22.76
CA ARG A 102 -25.87 18.22 21.47
C ARG A 102 -25.36 18.99 20.24
N ARG A 103 -25.43 20.33 20.24
CA ARG A 103 -24.91 21.19 19.16
C ARG A 103 -23.38 21.16 19.07
N TYR A 104 -22.69 21.01 20.19
CA TYR A 104 -21.23 20.85 20.22
C TYR A 104 -20.86 19.47 19.70
N MET A 105 -21.55 18.42 20.15
CA MET A 105 -21.33 17.04 19.67
C MET A 105 -21.52 16.91 18.15
N GLN A 106 -22.56 17.52 17.57
CA GLN A 106 -22.81 17.50 16.12
C GLN A 106 -21.73 18.21 15.29
N LYS A 107 -20.97 19.13 15.87
CA LYS A 107 -19.82 19.79 15.20
C LYS A 107 -18.55 18.93 15.26
N LEU A 108 -18.43 18.09 16.29
CA LEU A 108 -17.27 17.21 16.48
C LEU A 108 -17.45 15.88 15.74
N THR A 109 -18.67 15.33 15.76
CA THR A 109 -19.04 14.08 15.11
C THR A 109 -20.35 14.30 14.37
N PRO A 110 -20.32 14.45 13.03
CA PRO A 110 -21.54 14.50 12.25
C PRO A 110 -22.27 13.16 12.39
N ASP A 111 -23.55 13.18 12.78
CA ASP A 111 -24.31 11.94 12.83
C ASP A 111 -24.49 11.42 11.41
N THR A 112 -24.03 10.18 11.18
CA THR A 112 -24.15 9.48 9.91
C THR A 112 -25.58 8.97 9.68
N LEU A 113 -26.42 8.92 10.72
CA LEU A 113 -27.80 8.47 10.61
C LEU A 113 -28.74 9.59 10.17
N THR A 114 -29.57 9.27 9.19
CA THR A 114 -30.72 10.13 8.84
C THR A 114 -31.74 10.14 9.98
N SER A 115 -32.56 11.18 10.09
CA SER A 115 -33.61 11.29 11.13
C SER A 115 -34.48 10.02 11.26
N LYS A 116 -34.87 9.43 10.13
CA LYS A 116 -35.64 8.16 10.08
C LYS A 116 -34.86 6.96 10.64
N GLN A 117 -33.58 6.85 10.34
CA GLN A 117 -32.73 5.77 10.84
C GLN A 117 -32.49 5.92 12.35
N ARG A 118 -32.31 7.15 12.84
CA ARG A 118 -32.16 7.41 14.28
C ARG A 118 -33.43 7.05 15.04
N MET A 119 -34.60 7.44 14.54
CA MET A 119 -35.89 7.06 15.12
C MET A 119 -36.03 5.52 15.20
N ARG A 120 -35.63 4.82 14.13
CA ARG A 120 -35.64 3.36 14.13
C ARG A 120 -34.68 2.75 15.15
N VAL A 121 -33.49 3.33 15.32
CA VAL A 121 -32.53 2.89 16.35
C VAL A 121 -33.08 3.13 17.76
N GLU A 122 -33.70 4.29 18.01
CA GLU A 122 -34.35 4.60 19.28
C GLU A 122 -35.52 3.63 19.58
N GLU A 123 -36.29 3.23 18.57
CA GLU A 123 -37.33 2.19 18.69
C GLU A 123 -36.74 0.81 19.04
N ILE A 124 -35.60 0.45 18.46
CA ILE A 124 -34.90 -0.81 18.74
C ILE A 124 -34.32 -0.79 20.16
N ILE A 125 -33.63 0.29 20.55
CA ILE A 125 -33.04 0.44 21.89
C ILE A 125 -34.12 0.46 22.97
N SER A 126 -35.26 1.09 22.71
CA SER A 126 -36.40 1.10 23.64
C SER A 126 -37.19 -0.21 23.70
N GLY A 127 -36.79 -1.23 22.91
CA GLY A 127 -37.42 -2.55 22.91
C GLY A 127 -38.83 -2.59 22.29
N LYS A 128 -39.25 -1.51 21.61
CA LYS A 128 -40.58 -1.40 20.98
C LYS A 128 -40.58 -1.85 19.52
N ALA A 129 -39.43 -2.21 18.97
CA ALA A 129 -39.30 -2.66 17.59
C ALA A 129 -39.93 -4.04 17.40
N ILE A 130 -40.92 -4.12 16.49
CA ILE A 130 -41.47 -5.38 16.00
C ILE A 130 -40.53 -5.90 14.92
N PHE A 131 -39.84 -7.00 15.19
CA PHE A 131 -39.07 -7.73 14.19
C PHE A 131 -39.99 -8.73 13.51
N SER A 132 -40.31 -8.50 12.23
CA SER A 132 -41.01 -9.50 11.43
C SER A 132 -40.05 -10.66 11.20
N HIS A 133 -40.28 -11.80 11.86
CA HIS A 133 -39.64 -13.05 11.48
C HIS A 133 -40.20 -13.49 10.12
N LYS A 134 -39.32 -13.72 9.16
CA LYS A 134 -39.61 -14.40 7.90
C LYS A 134 -39.14 -15.84 8.00
#